data_AF-A9GLE1-F1
#
_entry.id   AF-A9GLE1-F1
#
_cell.length_a   1.000
_cell.length_b   1.000
_cell.length_c   1.000
_cell.angle_alpha   90.00
_cell.angle_beta   90.00
_cell.angle_gamma   90.00
#
_symmetry.space_group_name_H-M   'P 1'
#
loop_
_entity.id
_entity.type
_entity.pdbx_description
1 polymer ?
#
loop_
_entity_poly.entity_id
_entity_poly.type
_entity_poly.pdbx_seq_one_letter_code
_entity_poly.pdbx_strand_id
1 'polypeptide(L)'
;MPTAALPALPVEPPPSDARPEGLRDGAPCAPCVSCVSCVSSEERPLRIVARAGASASIVERDGHEVVAVHDRAGRLLFEYDAETGRGSLVAAGGLSLAAPGGDIDLVAGGAIRCWAAGEVAIASRSGATLSARAGERGATVQVAPGRVTVAGEALAAVAERGDVRIAEARYEGRTLTAVLERAHTTVGKLESIAGRVIARAGDLFQEVRELHQLRAGRVRALVEDVIELRGREVSVDAREDVSIDGQRINLG
;
A
#
# COMPACT_ATOMS: atom_id res chain seq x y z
N MET A 1 4.23 12.83 24.30
CA MET A 1 3.40 11.60 24.48
C MET A 1 4.34 10.40 24.44
N PRO A 2 4.26 9.46 25.38
CA PRO A 2 5.32 8.47 25.61
C PRO A 2 5.19 7.28 24.66
N THR A 3 6.32 6.87 24.10
CA THR A 3 6.52 5.72 23.22
C THR A 3 6.53 4.43 24.06
N ALA A 4 5.49 3.61 23.94
CA ALA A 4 5.43 2.30 24.60
C ALA A 4 6.12 1.24 23.74
N ALA A 5 7.18 0.64 24.28
CA ALA A 5 7.87 -0.52 23.71
C ALA A 5 7.05 -1.80 23.93
N LEU A 6 6.93 -2.61 22.88
CA LEU A 6 6.28 -3.93 22.93
C LEU A 6 7.22 -5.00 23.53
N PRO A 7 6.69 -5.97 24.30
CA PRO A 7 7.49 -7.04 24.89
C PRO A 7 7.79 -8.17 23.89
N ALA A 8 9.00 -8.72 23.96
CA ALA A 8 9.42 -9.90 23.21
C ALA A 8 8.73 -11.16 23.74
N LEU A 9 8.22 -12.00 22.83
CA LEU A 9 7.65 -13.31 23.14
C LEU A 9 8.75 -14.37 23.28
N PRO A 10 8.58 -15.38 24.16
CA PRO A 10 9.54 -16.45 24.38
C PRO A 10 9.54 -17.47 23.22
N VAL A 11 10.74 -17.93 22.84
CA VAL A 11 10.97 -19.00 21.86
C VAL A 11 11.04 -20.32 22.62
N GLU A 12 10.11 -21.24 22.33
CA GLU A 12 10.16 -22.63 22.83
C GLU A 12 11.21 -23.45 22.07
N PRO A 13 11.99 -24.32 22.76
CA PRO A 13 12.91 -25.24 22.10
C PRO A 13 12.20 -26.48 21.53
N PRO A 14 12.72 -27.10 20.46
CA PRO A 14 12.15 -28.32 19.88
C PRO A 14 12.39 -29.56 20.77
N PRO A 15 11.53 -30.58 20.66
CA PRO A 15 11.56 -31.76 21.52
C PRO A 15 12.70 -32.75 21.19
N SER A 16 13.24 -33.32 22.27
CA SER A 16 14.24 -34.39 22.33
C SER A 16 13.62 -35.79 22.12
N ASP A 17 14.37 -36.60 21.38
CA ASP A 17 14.52 -38.06 21.38
C ASP A 17 13.29 -38.99 21.54
N ALA A 18 13.13 -39.86 20.54
CA ALA A 18 12.56 -41.18 20.73
C ALA A 18 13.39 -42.23 19.96
N ARG A 19 14.14 -43.04 20.72
CA ARG A 19 14.64 -44.37 20.30
C ARG A 19 13.46 -45.35 20.23
N PRO A 20 13.64 -46.47 19.50
CA PRO A 20 13.58 -47.73 20.25
C PRO A 20 14.67 -48.73 19.88
N GLU A 21 14.93 -49.56 20.89
CA GLU A 21 15.85 -50.69 20.92
C GLU A 21 15.33 -51.89 20.12
N GLY A 22 16.27 -52.68 19.60
CA GLY A 22 16.22 -54.13 19.71
C GLY A 22 15.89 -54.92 18.44
N LEU A 23 16.91 -55.51 17.81
CA LEU A 23 16.87 -56.94 17.48
C LEU A 23 18.28 -57.53 17.30
N ARG A 24 18.40 -58.79 17.73
CA ARG A 24 19.59 -59.56 18.07
C ARG A 24 20.14 -60.42 16.92
N ASP A 25 21.41 -60.78 17.11
CA ASP A 25 22.11 -62.05 16.82
C ASP A 25 22.36 -62.51 15.36
N GLY A 26 23.66 -62.70 15.04
CA GLY A 26 24.09 -63.41 13.83
C GLY A 26 25.61 -63.42 13.55
N ALA A 27 26.39 -64.04 14.44
CA ALA A 27 27.69 -64.74 14.25
C ALA A 27 28.90 -64.11 13.48
N PRO A 28 30.15 -64.26 13.99
CA PRO A 28 31.36 -63.71 13.39
C PRO A 28 32.08 -64.70 12.45
N CYS A 29 32.47 -64.23 11.26
CA CYS A 29 33.48 -64.90 10.42
C CYS A 29 34.79 -64.09 10.42
N ALA A 30 35.89 -64.83 10.54
CA ALA A 30 37.25 -64.39 10.82
C ALA A 30 37.88 -63.42 9.79
N PRO A 31 38.91 -62.64 10.18
CA PRO A 31 39.55 -61.68 9.31
C PRO A 31 40.59 -62.34 8.38
N CYS A 32 40.36 -62.26 7.06
CA CYS A 32 41.41 -62.49 6.08
C CYS A 32 42.20 -61.19 5.88
N VAL A 33 43.43 -61.21 6.40
CA VAL A 33 44.48 -60.24 6.12
C VAL A 33 45.02 -60.51 4.71
N SER A 34 44.65 -59.69 3.74
CA SER A 34 45.50 -59.39 2.56
C SER A 34 44.84 -58.36 1.64
N CYS A 35 45.56 -57.26 1.43
CA CYS A 35 45.61 -56.49 0.20
C CYS A 35 44.29 -56.13 -0.50
N VAL A 36 43.71 -54.97 -0.15
CA VAL A 36 43.08 -54.11 -1.14
C VAL A 36 43.47 -52.67 -0.85
N SER A 37 44.37 -52.18 -1.70
CA SER A 37 44.67 -50.78 -1.94
C SER A 37 43.42 -49.90 -1.85
N CYS A 38 43.50 -48.86 -1.01
CA CYS A 38 42.64 -47.68 -1.08
C CYS A 38 42.73 -47.06 -2.47
N VAL A 39 41.91 -47.53 -3.40
CA VAL A 39 41.51 -46.74 -4.55
C VAL A 39 40.40 -45.84 -4.01
N SER A 40 40.78 -44.68 -3.50
CA SER A 40 39.84 -43.55 -3.43
C SER A 40 39.38 -43.31 -4.86
N SER A 41 38.25 -43.92 -5.23
CA SER A 41 37.55 -43.52 -6.43
C SER A 41 37.15 -42.08 -6.18
N GLU A 42 37.91 -41.15 -6.73
CA GLU A 42 37.40 -39.83 -7.04
C GLU A 42 36.21 -40.07 -7.96
N GLU A 43 35.02 -40.25 -7.37
CA GLU A 43 33.75 -40.26 -8.07
C GLU A 43 33.68 -38.93 -8.80
N ARG A 44 34.04 -38.96 -10.08
CA ARG A 44 33.98 -37.77 -10.91
C ARG A 44 32.52 -37.33 -10.93
N PRO A 45 32.20 -36.12 -10.48
CA PRO A 45 30.83 -35.66 -10.41
C PRO A 45 30.19 -35.80 -11.79
N LEU A 46 29.01 -36.43 -11.82
CA LEU A 46 28.26 -36.66 -13.04
C LEU A 46 27.99 -35.32 -13.72
N ARG A 47 28.70 -35.06 -14.82
CA ARG A 47 28.61 -33.81 -15.58
C ARG A 47 27.95 -34.08 -16.92
N ILE A 48 26.81 -33.45 -17.14
CA ILE A 48 26.09 -33.45 -18.41
C ILE A 48 26.50 -32.19 -19.17
N VAL A 49 27.07 -32.33 -20.37
CA VAL A 49 27.49 -31.20 -21.21
C VAL A 49 26.66 -31.21 -22.50
N ALA A 50 25.97 -30.12 -22.78
CA ALA A 50 25.26 -29.91 -24.03
C ALA A 50 26.26 -29.62 -25.16
N ARG A 51 25.90 -29.94 -26.41
CA ARG A 51 26.73 -29.66 -27.61
C ARG A 51 27.11 -28.18 -27.76
N ALA A 52 26.27 -27.28 -27.24
CA ALA A 52 26.48 -25.84 -27.27
C ALA A 52 27.36 -25.31 -26.11
N GLY A 53 27.88 -26.19 -25.25
CA GLY A 53 28.81 -25.87 -24.16
C GLY A 53 28.19 -25.59 -22.80
N ALA A 54 26.87 -25.50 -22.68
CA ALA A 54 26.20 -25.45 -21.37
C ALA A 54 26.41 -26.77 -20.61
N SER A 55 26.49 -26.73 -19.29
CA SER A 55 26.68 -27.96 -18.51
C SER A 55 25.90 -27.96 -17.20
N ALA A 56 25.42 -29.13 -16.80
CA ALA A 56 24.87 -29.40 -15.48
C ALA A 56 25.78 -30.38 -14.73
N SER A 57 26.03 -30.13 -13.46
CA SER A 57 26.85 -30.99 -12.61
C SER A 57 26.39 -30.92 -11.17
N ILE A 58 26.61 -32.01 -10.42
CA ILE A 58 26.55 -31.99 -8.96
C ILE A 58 27.93 -31.55 -8.48
N VAL A 59 28.01 -30.50 -7.66
CA VAL A 59 29.26 -30.01 -7.08
C VAL A 59 29.13 -29.93 -5.57
N GLU A 60 30.20 -30.24 -4.86
CA GLU A 60 30.27 -30.03 -3.42
C GLU A 60 30.71 -28.59 -3.15
N ARG A 61 29.89 -27.84 -2.42
CA ARG A 61 30.18 -26.46 -2.02
C ARG A 61 29.86 -26.30 -0.54
N ASP A 62 30.83 -25.81 0.22
CA ASP A 62 30.72 -25.63 1.67
C ASP A 62 30.30 -26.90 2.44
N GLY A 63 30.62 -28.08 1.91
CA GLY A 63 30.28 -29.38 2.49
C GLY A 63 28.90 -29.93 2.10
N HIS A 64 28.21 -29.31 1.14
CA HIS A 64 26.87 -29.69 0.70
C HIS A 64 26.84 -29.99 -0.81
N GLU A 65 25.98 -30.94 -1.21
CA GLU A 65 25.74 -31.25 -2.62
C GLU A 65 24.83 -30.22 -3.27
N VAL A 66 25.29 -29.66 -4.37
CA VAL A 66 24.59 -28.61 -5.12
C VAL A 66 24.45 -29.02 -6.58
N VAL A 67 23.22 -28.97 -7.09
CA VAL A 67 22.97 -29.13 -8.53
C VAL A 67 23.17 -27.78 -9.20
N ALA A 68 24.23 -27.65 -10.00
CA ALA A 68 24.60 -26.40 -10.66
C ALA A 68 24.51 -26.52 -12.18
N VAL A 69 23.81 -25.58 -12.81
CA VAL A 69 23.72 -25.44 -14.27
C VAL A 69 24.48 -24.19 -14.68
N HIS A 70 25.41 -24.35 -15.62
CA HIS A 70 26.27 -23.29 -16.13
C HIS A 70 26.05 -23.05 -17.63
N ASP A 71 26.21 -21.80 -18.06
CA ASP A 71 26.26 -21.45 -19.47
C ASP A 71 27.58 -21.88 -20.14
N ARG A 72 27.70 -21.64 -21.45
CA ARG A 72 28.92 -21.96 -22.21
C ARG A 72 30.18 -21.23 -21.75
N ALA A 73 30.04 -20.12 -21.03
CA ALA A 73 31.14 -19.33 -20.47
C ALA A 73 31.46 -19.74 -19.03
N GLY A 74 30.81 -20.78 -18.50
CA GLY A 74 30.98 -21.25 -17.13
C GLY A 74 30.29 -20.39 -16.08
N ARG A 75 29.36 -19.50 -16.46
CA ARG A 75 28.60 -18.69 -15.51
C ARG A 75 27.39 -19.47 -15.01
N LEU A 76 27.13 -19.38 -13.70
CA LEU A 76 25.99 -20.04 -13.06
C LEU A 76 24.67 -19.48 -13.59
N LEU A 77 23.79 -20.37 -14.04
CA LEU A 77 22.43 -20.08 -14.50
C LEU A 77 21.39 -20.51 -13.47
N PHE A 78 21.56 -21.71 -12.89
CA PHE A 78 20.67 -22.26 -11.88
C PHE A 78 21.48 -23.03 -10.85
N GLU A 79 21.05 -22.93 -9.60
CA GLU A 79 21.61 -23.66 -8.47
C GLU A 79 20.48 -24.19 -7.60
N TYR A 80 20.59 -25.44 -7.15
CA TYR A 80 19.72 -26.01 -6.13
C TYR A 80 20.55 -26.70 -5.05
N ASP A 81 20.39 -26.23 -3.83
CA ASP A 81 20.97 -26.81 -2.62
C ASP A 81 19.92 -27.73 -1.97
N ALA A 82 20.21 -29.02 -1.90
CA ALA A 82 19.28 -30.04 -1.40
C ALA A 82 19.14 -30.03 0.12
N GLU A 83 20.13 -29.54 0.86
CA GLU A 83 20.08 -29.48 2.33
C GLU A 83 19.21 -28.33 2.80
N THR A 84 19.38 -27.15 2.19
CA THR A 84 18.56 -25.98 2.51
C THR A 84 17.25 -25.92 1.73
N GLY A 85 17.12 -26.75 0.68
CA GLY A 85 15.99 -26.73 -0.26
C GLY A 85 15.93 -25.47 -1.12
N ARG A 86 17.02 -24.69 -1.18
CA ARG A 86 17.05 -23.38 -1.82
C ARG A 86 17.42 -23.50 -3.30
N GLY A 87 16.52 -22.99 -4.15
CA GLY A 87 16.80 -22.74 -5.56
C GLY A 87 17.24 -21.29 -5.82
N SER A 88 18.16 -21.11 -6.75
CA SER A 88 18.58 -19.81 -7.26
C SER A 88 18.58 -19.83 -8.79
N LEU A 89 18.05 -18.77 -9.40
CA LEU A 89 18.06 -18.58 -10.85
C LEU A 89 18.77 -17.25 -11.15
N VAL A 90 19.83 -17.30 -11.96
CA VAL A 90 20.71 -16.18 -12.24
C VAL A 90 20.86 -16.03 -13.75
N ALA A 91 20.77 -14.81 -14.25
CA ALA A 91 21.06 -14.50 -15.64
C ALA A 91 22.04 -13.34 -15.70
N ALA A 92 23.10 -13.47 -16.50
CA ALA A 92 24.05 -12.38 -16.75
C ALA A 92 23.46 -11.28 -17.67
N GLY A 93 22.36 -11.58 -18.36
CA GLY A 93 21.62 -10.66 -19.22
C GLY A 93 20.16 -10.57 -18.80
N GLY A 94 19.23 -10.69 -19.75
CA GLY A 94 17.81 -10.75 -19.46
C GLY A 94 17.36 -12.12 -18.92
N LEU A 95 16.42 -12.09 -17.98
CA LEU A 95 15.65 -13.26 -17.53
C LEU A 95 14.19 -13.05 -17.91
N SER A 96 13.58 -14.02 -18.59
CA SER A 96 12.17 -13.96 -18.99
C SER A 96 11.45 -15.22 -18.52
N LEU A 97 10.32 -15.02 -17.84
CA LEU A 97 9.34 -16.06 -17.52
C LEU A 97 8.11 -15.78 -18.40
N ALA A 98 7.75 -16.71 -19.27
CA ALA A 98 6.67 -16.51 -20.24
C ALA A 98 5.80 -17.77 -20.37
N ALA A 99 4.49 -17.58 -20.32
CA ALA A 99 3.48 -18.61 -20.61
C ALA A 99 2.51 -18.06 -21.68
N PRO A 100 2.86 -18.09 -22.99
CA PRO A 100 2.08 -17.40 -24.03
C PRO A 100 0.62 -17.86 -24.16
N GLY A 101 0.30 -19.07 -23.73
CA GLY A 101 -1.06 -19.63 -23.72
C GLY A 101 -1.50 -20.14 -22.35
N GLY A 102 -0.87 -19.68 -21.26
CA GLY A 102 -1.18 -20.15 -19.92
C GLY A 102 -0.85 -19.11 -18.86
N ASP A 103 -0.85 -19.55 -17.61
CA ASP A 103 -0.64 -18.70 -16.45
C ASP A 103 0.77 -18.87 -15.86
N ILE A 104 1.23 -17.85 -15.15
CA ILE A 104 2.43 -17.91 -14.32
C ILE A 104 1.99 -17.60 -12.89
N ASP A 105 2.00 -18.64 -12.05
CA ASP A 105 1.70 -18.50 -10.63
C ASP A 105 3.00 -18.37 -9.81
N LEU A 106 3.06 -17.33 -8.98
CA LEU A 106 4.10 -17.16 -7.98
C LEU A 106 3.48 -17.34 -6.60
N VAL A 107 3.72 -18.50 -5.98
CA VAL A 107 3.14 -18.87 -4.68
C VAL A 107 4.24 -19.06 -3.65
N ALA A 108 4.08 -18.43 -2.49
CA ALA A 108 5.00 -18.56 -1.37
C ALA A 108 4.22 -18.70 -0.05
N GLY A 109 4.71 -19.55 0.86
CA GLY A 109 4.22 -19.58 2.24
C GLY A 109 4.67 -18.37 3.07
N GLY A 110 5.71 -17.67 2.61
CA GLY A 110 6.22 -16.42 3.19
C GLY A 110 6.02 -15.22 2.27
N ALA A 111 6.96 -14.28 2.30
CA ALA A 111 6.89 -13.06 1.49
C ALA A 111 7.45 -13.25 0.08
N ILE A 112 6.76 -12.70 -0.92
CA ILE A 112 7.33 -12.43 -2.25
C ILE A 112 7.89 -11.00 -2.24
N ARG A 113 9.18 -10.84 -2.52
CA ARG A 113 9.86 -9.54 -2.54
C ARG A 113 10.33 -9.22 -3.95
N CYS A 114 9.83 -8.11 -4.50
CA CYS A 114 10.22 -7.60 -5.81
C CYS A 114 10.97 -6.27 -5.61
N TRP A 115 12.18 -6.17 -6.14
CA TRP A 115 12.97 -4.95 -6.13
C TRP A 115 13.65 -4.73 -7.49
N ALA A 116 13.95 -3.49 -7.81
CA ALA A 116 14.76 -3.13 -8.96
C ALA A 116 15.55 -1.87 -8.64
N ALA A 117 16.76 -1.76 -9.16
CA ALA A 117 17.50 -0.50 -9.13
C ALA A 117 16.88 0.55 -10.06
N GLY A 118 16.18 0.09 -11.12
CA GLY A 118 15.41 0.92 -12.03
C GLY A 118 13.92 0.88 -11.72
N GLU A 119 13.14 0.23 -12.57
CA GLU A 119 11.68 0.22 -12.51
C GLU A 119 11.11 -1.16 -12.15
N VAL A 120 10.03 -1.16 -11.36
CA VAL A 120 9.13 -2.31 -11.22
C VAL A 120 7.79 -1.92 -11.85
N ALA A 121 7.50 -2.45 -13.04
CA ALA A 121 6.29 -2.18 -13.78
C ALA A 121 5.34 -3.39 -13.76
N ILE A 122 4.06 -3.15 -13.45
CA ILE A 122 2.99 -4.14 -13.60
C ILE A 122 2.02 -3.60 -14.65
N ALA A 123 1.98 -4.24 -15.81
CA ALA A 123 1.11 -3.87 -16.92
C ALA A 123 0.12 -4.99 -17.22
N SER A 124 -1.14 -4.62 -17.45
CA SER A 124 -2.21 -5.56 -17.81
C SER A 124 -3.18 -4.91 -18.79
N ARG A 125 -3.70 -5.69 -19.73
CA ARG A 125 -4.72 -5.24 -20.69
C ARG A 125 -6.12 -5.18 -20.07
N SER A 126 -6.40 -6.09 -19.13
CA SER A 126 -7.73 -6.24 -18.51
C SER A 126 -7.81 -5.60 -17.12
N GLY A 127 -6.68 -5.52 -16.42
CA GLY A 127 -6.57 -4.91 -15.10
C GLY A 127 -5.60 -5.64 -14.17
N ALA A 128 -5.33 -5.02 -13.04
CA ALA A 128 -4.51 -5.57 -11.96
C ALA A 128 -5.28 -5.45 -10.64
N THR A 129 -5.18 -6.46 -9.79
CA THR A 129 -5.81 -6.46 -8.46
C THR A 129 -4.75 -6.77 -7.42
N LEU A 130 -4.65 -5.91 -6.41
CA LEU A 130 -3.89 -6.17 -5.19
C LEU A 130 -4.91 -6.36 -4.09
N SER A 131 -4.90 -7.53 -3.46
CA SER A 131 -5.80 -7.83 -2.34
C SER A 131 -5.02 -8.34 -1.14
N ALA A 132 -5.48 -7.96 0.05
CA ALA A 132 -5.01 -8.48 1.32
C ALA A 132 -6.23 -8.97 2.10
N ARG A 133 -6.15 -10.18 2.67
CA ARG A 133 -7.24 -10.79 3.43
C ARG A 133 -6.73 -11.39 4.73
N ALA A 134 -7.45 -11.14 5.83
CA ALA A 134 -7.24 -11.77 7.12
C ALA A 134 -8.61 -12.16 7.69
N GLY A 135 -8.96 -13.45 7.59
CA GLY A 135 -10.30 -13.95 7.94
C GLY A 135 -11.39 -13.34 7.04
N GLU A 136 -12.34 -12.64 7.64
CA GLU A 136 -13.43 -11.94 6.93
C GLU A 136 -13.05 -10.53 6.46
N ARG A 137 -11.97 -9.95 7.01
CA ARG A 137 -11.52 -8.61 6.65
C ARG A 137 -10.68 -8.65 5.39
N GLY A 138 -10.87 -7.65 4.54
CA GLY A 138 -10.07 -7.49 3.35
C GLY A 138 -9.94 -6.05 2.89
N ALA A 139 -8.85 -5.79 2.18
CA ALA A 139 -8.65 -4.59 1.41
C ALA A 139 -8.32 -4.96 -0.03
N THR A 140 -8.79 -4.16 -0.97
CA THR A 140 -8.55 -4.36 -2.40
C THR A 140 -8.23 -3.04 -3.07
N VAL A 141 -7.20 -3.07 -3.92
CA VAL A 141 -6.90 -2.03 -4.89
C VAL A 141 -7.01 -2.67 -6.27
N GLN A 142 -7.98 -2.20 -7.04
CA GLN A 142 -8.22 -2.67 -8.40
C GLN A 142 -7.95 -1.55 -9.39
N VAL A 143 -7.09 -1.84 -10.37
CA VAL A 143 -6.80 -0.98 -11.51
C VAL A 143 -7.40 -1.62 -12.75
N ALA A 144 -8.30 -0.91 -13.42
CA ALA A 144 -8.92 -1.32 -14.68
C ALA A 144 -8.81 -0.18 -15.70
N PRO A 145 -9.03 -0.44 -17.00
CA PRO A 145 -9.06 0.62 -18.00
C PRO A 145 -10.03 1.75 -17.60
N GLY A 146 -9.49 2.97 -17.41
CA GLY A 146 -10.26 4.16 -17.04
C GLY A 146 -10.76 4.23 -15.60
N ARG A 147 -10.39 3.29 -14.72
CA ARG A 147 -10.89 3.27 -13.33
C ARG A 147 -9.89 2.69 -12.34
N VAL A 148 -9.77 3.34 -11.20
CA VAL A 148 -9.11 2.80 -10.00
C VAL A 148 -10.16 2.70 -8.90
N THR A 149 -10.20 1.56 -8.21
CA THR A 149 -11.10 1.32 -7.08
C THR A 149 -10.29 0.88 -5.88
N VAL A 150 -10.48 1.55 -4.75
CA VAL A 150 -9.90 1.18 -3.46
C VAL A 150 -11.04 0.89 -2.51
N ALA A 151 -11.08 -0.31 -1.95
CA ALA A 151 -12.10 -0.70 -0.98
C ALA A 151 -11.46 -1.37 0.24
N GLY A 152 -12.00 -1.08 1.41
CA GLY A 152 -11.56 -1.59 2.70
C GLY A 152 -12.28 -0.88 3.84
N GLU A 153 -11.99 -1.31 5.07
CA GLU A 153 -12.58 -0.72 6.29
C GLU A 153 -12.04 0.68 6.61
N ALA A 154 -10.80 0.96 6.20
CA ALA A 154 -10.12 2.23 6.43
C ALA A 154 -9.24 2.60 5.23
N LEU A 155 -9.22 3.89 4.89
CA LEU A 155 -8.33 4.49 3.89
C LEU A 155 -7.61 5.67 4.53
N ALA A 156 -6.29 5.66 4.49
CA ALA A 156 -5.44 6.77 4.91
C ALA A 156 -4.50 7.17 3.76
N ALA A 157 -4.46 8.45 3.44
CA ALA A 157 -3.52 9.04 2.50
C ALA A 157 -2.75 10.15 3.22
N VAL A 158 -1.44 9.99 3.35
CA VAL A 158 -0.56 10.94 4.04
C VAL A 158 0.53 11.34 3.06
N ALA A 159 0.70 12.65 2.85
CA ALA A 159 1.69 13.20 1.95
C ALA A 159 2.10 14.61 2.42
N GLU A 160 3.36 14.99 2.17
CA GLU A 160 3.82 16.37 2.34
C GLU A 160 3.24 17.29 1.26
N ARG A 161 3.00 16.75 0.06
CA ARG A 161 2.42 17.47 -1.08
C ARG A 161 1.48 16.56 -1.86
N GLY A 162 0.29 17.06 -2.20
CA GLY A 162 -0.67 16.40 -3.07
C GLY A 162 -1.24 17.35 -4.11
N ASP A 163 -1.43 16.87 -5.34
CA ASP A 163 -2.18 17.55 -6.41
C ASP A 163 -3.34 16.63 -6.79
N VAL A 164 -4.57 17.11 -6.57
CA VAL A 164 -5.80 16.37 -6.84
C VAL A 164 -6.69 17.25 -7.71
N ARG A 165 -6.90 16.83 -8.97
CA ARG A 165 -7.84 17.48 -9.89
C ARG A 165 -9.03 16.57 -10.10
N ILE A 166 -10.21 17.05 -9.74
CA ILE A 166 -11.45 16.30 -9.86
C ILE A 166 -12.46 17.18 -10.60
N ALA A 167 -12.99 16.68 -11.72
CA ALA A 167 -14.06 17.36 -12.46
C ALA A 167 -15.40 17.27 -11.70
N GLU A 168 -15.72 16.08 -11.17
CA GLU A 168 -16.94 15.82 -10.41
C GLU A 168 -16.62 14.97 -9.17
N ALA A 169 -17.01 15.47 -7.99
CA ALA A 169 -16.79 14.80 -6.71
C ALA A 169 -18.12 14.59 -5.98
N ARG A 170 -18.39 13.35 -5.55
CA ARG A 170 -19.50 13.02 -4.66
C ARG A 170 -18.94 12.43 -3.37
N TYR A 171 -19.28 13.07 -2.26
CA TYR A 171 -18.95 12.58 -0.93
C TYR A 171 -20.24 12.08 -0.25
N GLU A 172 -20.21 10.84 0.22
CA GLU A 172 -21.25 10.26 1.04
C GLU A 172 -20.65 9.84 2.37
N GLY A 173 -21.06 10.50 3.45
CA GLY A 173 -20.57 10.19 4.77
C GLY A 173 -21.24 11.06 5.81
N ARG A 174 -20.94 10.78 7.08
CA ARG A 174 -21.53 11.47 8.22
C ARG A 174 -20.82 12.78 8.55
N THR A 175 -19.53 12.88 8.26
CA THR A 175 -18.70 14.01 8.69
C THR A 175 -17.53 14.22 7.76
N LEU A 176 -17.42 15.43 7.23
CA LEU A 176 -16.25 15.92 6.51
C LEU A 176 -15.62 17.05 7.32
N THR A 177 -14.33 16.91 7.64
CA THR A 177 -13.56 17.97 8.31
C THR A 177 -12.37 18.32 7.44
N ALA A 178 -12.25 19.60 7.08
CA ALA A 178 -11.13 20.13 6.32
C ALA A 178 -10.54 21.32 7.09
N VAL A 179 -9.23 21.30 7.29
CA VAL A 179 -8.47 22.43 7.82
C VAL A 179 -7.62 22.95 6.67
N LEU A 180 -7.83 24.21 6.32
CA LEU A 180 -7.20 24.85 5.18
C LEU A 180 -6.58 26.16 5.68
N GLU A 181 -5.29 26.36 5.42
CA GLU A 181 -4.66 27.66 5.70
C GLU A 181 -5.16 28.74 4.74
N ARG A 182 -5.40 28.36 3.48
CA ARG A 182 -5.87 29.25 2.44
C ARG A 182 -6.70 28.50 1.42
N ALA A 183 -7.86 29.04 1.06
CA ALA A 183 -8.71 28.55 0.00
C ALA A 183 -9.03 29.68 -0.97
N HIS A 184 -8.81 29.45 -2.26
CA HIS A 184 -9.30 30.32 -3.33
C HIS A 184 -10.36 29.55 -4.11
N THR A 185 -11.53 30.13 -4.28
CA THR A 185 -12.63 29.47 -4.98
C THR A 185 -13.26 30.45 -5.96
N THR A 186 -13.14 30.15 -7.25
CA THR A 186 -13.94 30.80 -8.29
C THR A 186 -15.18 29.94 -8.49
N VAL A 187 -16.30 30.35 -7.92
CA VAL A 187 -17.56 29.60 -7.99
C VAL A 187 -18.50 30.30 -8.96
N GLY A 188 -19.02 29.56 -9.95
CA GLY A 188 -20.08 30.07 -10.82
C GLY A 188 -21.42 30.15 -10.08
N LYS A 189 -21.80 29.09 -9.36
CA LYS A 189 -23.01 29.02 -8.54
C LYS A 189 -22.75 28.14 -7.32
N LEU A 190 -22.99 28.67 -6.12
CA LEU A 190 -22.95 27.90 -4.87
C LEU A 190 -24.39 27.75 -4.38
N GLU A 191 -24.94 26.54 -4.40
CA GLU A 191 -26.22 26.24 -3.77
C GLU A 191 -25.97 25.33 -2.58
N SER A 192 -26.50 25.71 -1.41
CA SER A 192 -26.44 24.92 -0.20
C SER A 192 -27.85 24.67 0.31
N ILE A 193 -28.22 23.40 0.42
CA ILE A 193 -29.42 22.97 1.14
C ILE A 193 -28.92 22.41 2.47
N ALA A 194 -29.03 23.21 3.52
CA ALA A 194 -28.57 22.86 4.85
C ALA A 194 -29.69 23.09 5.88
N GLY A 195 -29.84 22.16 6.82
CA GLY A 195 -30.77 22.34 7.94
C GLY A 195 -30.34 23.47 8.88
N ARG A 196 -29.02 23.63 9.10
CA ARG A 196 -28.44 24.72 9.87
C ARG A 196 -27.05 25.05 9.34
N VAL A 197 -26.79 26.34 9.13
CA VAL A 197 -25.45 26.87 8.84
C VAL A 197 -25.03 27.72 10.02
N ILE A 198 -23.83 27.46 10.57
CA ILE A 198 -23.22 28.31 11.60
C ILE A 198 -21.88 28.79 11.03
N ALA A 199 -21.77 30.08 10.79
CA ALA A 199 -20.52 30.72 10.43
C ALA A 199 -19.97 31.46 11.66
N ARG A 200 -18.69 31.23 11.97
CA ARG A 200 -17.93 32.01 12.95
C ARG A 200 -16.70 32.52 12.24
N ALA A 201 -16.54 33.84 12.20
CA ALA A 201 -15.41 34.50 11.58
C ALA A 201 -14.85 35.51 12.58
N GLY A 202 -13.53 35.72 12.54
CA GLY A 202 -12.92 36.88 13.20
C GLY A 202 -13.34 38.14 12.46
N ASP A 203 -12.99 38.20 11.19
CA ASP A 203 -13.43 39.25 10.27
C ASP A 203 -14.21 38.65 9.09
N LEU A 204 -15.30 39.31 8.69
CA LEU A 204 -16.09 38.97 7.50
C LEU A 204 -16.25 40.21 6.62
N PHE A 205 -15.65 40.16 5.43
CA PHE A 205 -15.81 41.19 4.40
C PHE A 205 -16.56 40.60 3.22
N GLN A 206 -17.65 41.24 2.81
CA GLN A 206 -18.43 40.86 1.63
C GLN A 206 -18.52 42.05 0.68
N GLU A 207 -17.93 41.89 -0.51
CA GLU A 207 -18.11 42.83 -1.62
C GLU A 207 -19.09 42.20 -2.62
N VAL A 208 -20.17 42.92 -2.92
CA VAL A 208 -21.20 42.46 -3.86
C VAL A 208 -21.35 43.48 -4.96
N ARG A 209 -21.10 43.06 -6.21
CA ARG A 209 -21.08 43.97 -7.36
C ARG A 209 -22.46 44.39 -7.86
N GLU A 210 -23.42 43.48 -7.84
CA GLU A 210 -24.74 43.69 -8.45
C GLU A 210 -25.86 43.65 -7.41
N LEU A 211 -26.17 42.47 -6.87
CA LEU A 211 -27.30 42.27 -5.97
C LEU A 211 -26.90 41.43 -4.76
N HIS A 212 -27.09 42.01 -3.58
CA HIS A 212 -27.15 41.27 -2.32
C HIS A 212 -28.61 41.23 -1.85
N GLN A 213 -29.28 40.08 -2.00
CA GLN A 213 -30.66 39.90 -1.52
C GLN A 213 -30.71 38.82 -0.43
N LEU A 214 -31.12 39.23 0.77
CA LEU A 214 -31.42 38.31 1.87
C LEU A 214 -32.93 38.09 1.96
N ARG A 215 -33.39 36.85 1.80
CA ARG A 215 -34.77 36.45 2.11
C ARG A 215 -34.75 35.55 3.33
N ALA A 216 -35.28 36.02 4.44
CA ALA A 216 -35.29 35.30 5.70
C ALA A 216 -36.63 35.50 6.42
N GLY A 217 -37.09 34.49 7.16
CA GLY A 217 -38.28 34.62 8.01
C GLY A 217 -38.07 35.59 9.18
N ARG A 218 -36.87 35.57 9.78
CA ARG A 218 -36.47 36.51 10.83
C ARG A 218 -34.99 36.86 10.66
N VAL A 219 -34.67 38.15 10.68
CA VAL A 219 -33.30 38.66 10.73
C VAL A 219 -33.09 39.31 12.10
N ARG A 220 -31.96 38.99 12.76
CA ARG A 220 -31.54 39.62 14.01
C ARG A 220 -30.07 39.99 13.91
N ALA A 221 -29.76 41.27 13.98
CA ALA A 221 -28.41 41.76 14.15
C ALA A 221 -28.17 42.03 15.64
N LEU A 222 -27.13 41.43 16.21
CA LEU A 222 -26.63 41.75 17.54
C LEU A 222 -25.23 42.32 17.33
N VAL A 223 -25.05 43.58 17.70
CA VAL A 223 -23.81 44.33 17.44
C VAL A 223 -23.37 44.92 18.77
N GLU A 224 -22.09 44.72 19.12
CA GLU A 224 -21.53 45.20 20.38
C GLU A 224 -21.26 46.71 20.34
N ASP A 225 -20.68 47.19 19.23
CA ASP A 225 -20.23 48.58 19.11
C ASP A 225 -21.13 49.42 18.19
N VAL A 226 -20.97 49.27 16.86
CA VAL A 226 -21.61 50.15 15.86
C VAL A 226 -22.13 49.35 14.68
N ILE A 227 -23.37 49.63 14.29
CA ILE A 227 -23.93 49.25 12.99
C ILE A 227 -24.01 50.49 12.09
N GLU A 228 -23.46 50.40 10.89
CA GLU A 228 -23.49 51.49 9.90
C GLU A 228 -24.10 50.99 8.59
N LEU A 229 -25.08 51.75 8.07
CA LEU A 229 -25.72 51.51 6.78
C LEU A 229 -25.52 52.77 5.94
N ARG A 230 -24.83 52.64 4.80
CA ARG A 230 -24.60 53.73 3.86
C ARG A 230 -25.11 53.33 2.48
N GLY A 231 -25.79 54.26 1.81
CA GLY A 231 -26.28 54.07 0.46
C GLY A 231 -26.70 55.39 -0.15
N ARG A 232 -26.91 55.40 -1.47
CA ARG A 232 -27.53 56.55 -2.16
C ARG A 232 -28.96 56.79 -1.66
N GLU A 233 -29.65 55.72 -1.31
CA GLU A 233 -31.00 55.69 -0.77
C GLU A 233 -31.11 54.51 0.19
N VAL A 234 -31.71 54.72 1.35
CA VAL A 234 -31.99 53.69 2.35
C VAL A 234 -33.47 53.81 2.70
N SER A 235 -34.26 52.78 2.40
CA SER A 235 -35.67 52.68 2.80
C SER A 235 -35.85 51.55 3.81
N VAL A 236 -36.69 51.80 4.81
CA VAL A 236 -37.11 50.79 5.79
C VAL A 236 -38.63 50.78 5.79
N ASP A 237 -39.18 49.72 5.20
CA ASP A 237 -40.62 49.55 5.04
C ASP A 237 -41.12 48.45 5.98
N ALA A 238 -42.14 48.75 6.80
CA ALA A 238 -42.78 47.79 7.69
C ALA A 238 -44.30 47.80 7.49
N ARG A 239 -44.94 46.64 7.70
CA ARG A 239 -46.40 46.51 7.61
C ARG A 239 -47.14 46.95 8.87
N GLU A 240 -46.48 46.83 10.01
CA GLU A 240 -47.06 47.11 11.32
C GLU A 240 -46.30 48.26 11.95
N ASP A 241 -45.16 47.99 12.60
CA ASP A 241 -44.43 49.01 13.35
C ASP A 241 -42.95 49.07 12.98
N VAL A 242 -42.39 50.28 13.07
CA VAL A 242 -40.93 50.53 13.14
C VAL A 242 -40.65 51.21 14.47
N SER A 243 -39.82 50.58 15.30
CA SER A 243 -39.36 51.14 16.57
C SER A 243 -37.86 51.41 16.50
N ILE A 244 -37.48 52.65 16.82
CA ILE A 244 -36.10 53.10 16.91
C ILE A 244 -35.93 53.73 18.28
N ASP A 245 -35.18 53.05 19.14
CA ASP A 245 -34.88 53.51 20.49
C ASP A 245 -33.38 53.74 20.64
N GLY A 246 -33.03 54.86 21.26
CA GLY A 246 -31.65 55.21 21.53
C GLY A 246 -31.55 56.38 22.50
N GLN A 247 -30.38 56.57 23.10
CA GLN A 247 -30.15 57.73 23.97
C GLN A 247 -30.26 59.05 23.20
N ARG A 248 -29.93 59.05 21.90
CA ARG A 248 -30.09 60.18 20.97
C ARG A 248 -30.43 59.67 19.58
N ILE A 249 -31.38 60.34 18.92
CA ILE A 249 -31.78 60.09 17.53
C ILE A 249 -31.68 61.42 16.79
N ASN A 250 -30.80 61.49 15.80
CA ASN A 250 -30.64 62.66 14.94
C ASN A 250 -31.21 62.32 13.56
N LEU A 251 -32.18 63.11 13.11
CA LEU A 251 -32.78 63.00 11.79
C LEU A 251 -32.48 64.29 11.03
N GLY A 252 -31.94 64.19 9.82
CA GLY A 252 -31.51 65.33 9.00
C GLY A 252 -31.35 64.95 7.55
#